data_AF-A0A1I4E3D9-F1
#
_entry.id   AF-A0A1I4E3D9-F1
#
_cell.length_a   1.000
_cell.length_b   1.000
_cell.length_c   1.000
_cell.angle_alpha   90.00
_cell.angle_beta   90.00
_cell.angle_gamma   90.00
#
_symmetry.space_group_name_H-M   'P 1'
#
loop_
_entity.id
_entity.type
_entity.pdbx_description
1 polymer ?
#
loop_
_entity_poly.entity_id
_entity_poly.type
_entity_poly.pdbx_seq_one_letter_code
_entity_poly.pdbx_strand_id
1 'polypeptide(L)'
;MRGDYSFSDPPPGAVCCLSCGRVSIGMTIAETQAAVDRVNADLRPGERPVGLSYFRCCPAPRFRPAVRGDIPDGATIGTVLAEG
;
A
#
# COMPACT_ATOMS: atom_id res chain seq x y z
N MET A 1 19.46 15.32 22.38
CA MET A 1 18.00 15.24 22.57
C MET A 1 17.49 14.23 21.55
N ARG A 2 17.22 12.98 21.96
CA ARG A 2 16.57 12.00 21.08
C ARG A 2 15.09 12.37 21.11
N GLY A 3 14.57 12.91 20.01
CA GLY A 3 13.15 13.26 19.94
C GLY A 3 12.30 12.02 20.19
N ASP A 4 11.36 12.12 21.11
CA ASP A 4 10.36 11.08 21.34
C ASP A 4 9.46 11.03 20.12
N TYR A 5 9.82 10.23 19.13
CA TYR A 5 8.94 9.94 18.01
C TYR A 5 7.75 9.16 18.56
N SER A 6 6.55 9.75 18.48
CA SER A 6 5.31 9.06 18.78
C SER A 6 4.84 8.31 17.53
N PHE A 7 4.24 7.14 17.75
CA PHE A 7 3.83 6.23 16.69
C PHE A 7 2.39 5.77 16.91
N SER A 8 1.65 5.77 15.80
CA SER A 8 0.25 5.38 15.72
C SER A 8 0.13 3.85 15.65
N ASP A 9 -0.96 3.32 16.20
CA ASP A 9 -1.30 1.92 15.98
C ASP A 9 -1.70 1.70 14.52
N PRO A 10 -1.17 0.68 13.84
CA PRO A 10 -1.56 0.39 12.47
C PRO A 10 -3.04 0.01 12.38
N PRO A 11 -3.76 0.50 11.36
CA PRO A 11 -5.13 0.05 11.14
C PRO A 11 -5.15 -1.44 10.78
N PRO A 12 -6.28 -2.13 11.03
CA PRO A 12 -6.44 -3.53 10.64
C PRO A 12 -6.12 -3.74 9.15
N GLY A 13 -5.34 -4.78 8.83
CA GLY A 13 -4.92 -5.09 7.45
C GLY A 13 -3.73 -4.25 6.94
N ALA A 14 -3.16 -3.36 7.75
CA ALA A 14 -1.93 -2.68 7.38
C ALA A 14 -0.74 -3.64 7.29
N VAL A 15 0.04 -3.51 6.23
CA VAL A 15 1.27 -4.27 5.99
C VAL A 15 2.45 -3.30 5.81
N CYS A 16 3.61 -3.72 6.30
CA CYS A 16 4.87 -3.03 6.08
C CYS A 16 5.65 -3.74 4.98
N CYS A 17 6.02 -3.01 3.92
CA CYS A 17 6.88 -3.51 2.87
C CYS A 17 8.34 -3.48 3.34
N LEU A 18 8.94 -4.65 3.54
CA LEU A 18 10.32 -4.79 3.97
C LEU A 18 11.33 -4.33 2.92
N SER A 19 10.92 -4.18 1.65
CA SER A 19 11.80 -3.71 0.58
C SER A 19 12.03 -2.19 0.63
N CYS A 20 11.03 -1.41 1.02
CA CYS A 20 11.10 0.07 1.02
C CYS A 20 10.74 0.71 2.37
N GLY A 21 10.39 -0.07 3.38
CA GLY A 21 10.02 0.38 4.72
C GLY A 21 8.69 1.14 4.78
N ARG A 22 7.91 1.17 3.70
CA ARG A 22 6.63 1.88 3.65
C ARG A 22 5.50 1.03 4.20
N VAL A 23 4.65 1.66 5.00
CA VAL A 23 3.38 1.07 5.46
C VAL A 23 2.28 1.41 4.46
N SER A 24 1.53 0.39 4.08
CA SER A 24 0.34 0.50 3.25
C SER A 24 -0.78 -0.34 3.85
N ILE A 25 -2.03 0.01 3.53
CA ILE A 25 -3.15 -0.91 3.73
C ILE A 25 -3.04 -1.95 2.62
N GLY A 26 -2.75 -3.20 3.00
CA GLY A 26 -2.71 -4.30 2.05
C GLY A 26 -4.09 -4.42 1.42
N MET A 27 -4.13 -4.53 0.09
CA MET A 27 -5.37 -4.90 -0.59
C MET A 27 -5.27 -6.37 -0.95
N THR A 28 -6.32 -7.12 -0.64
CA THR A 28 -6.49 -8.47 -1.16
C THR A 28 -6.42 -8.45 -2.69
N ILE A 29 -6.16 -9.60 -3.32
CA ILE A 29 -6.19 -9.72 -4.78
C ILE A 29 -7.54 -9.28 -5.34
N ALA A 30 -8.65 -9.62 -4.67
CA ALA A 30 -9.99 -9.24 -5.09
C ALA A 30 -10.23 -7.73 -5.04
N GLU A 31 -9.80 -7.06 -3.95
CA GLU A 31 -9.88 -5.61 -3.85
C GLU A 31 -8.98 -4.93 -4.88
N THR A 32 -7.79 -5.49 -5.11
CA THR A 32 -6.85 -4.98 -6.12
C THR A 32 -7.46 -5.07 -7.51
N GLN A 33 -8.10 -6.19 -7.84
CA GLN A 33 -8.81 -6.35 -9.11
C GLN A 33 -9.93 -5.31 -9.24
N ALA A 34 -10.74 -5.11 -8.20
CA ALA A 34 -11.77 -4.08 -8.20
C ALA A 34 -11.22 -2.65 -8.34
N ALA A 35 -10.01 -2.37 -7.85
CA ALA A 35 -9.35 -1.08 -8.07
C ALA A 35 -8.80 -0.94 -9.49
N VAL A 36 -8.23 -2.00 -10.06
CA VAL A 36 -7.81 -2.05 -11.47
C VAL A 36 -8.99 -1.81 -12.39
N ASP A 37 -10.12 -2.47 -12.14
CA ASP A 37 -11.32 -2.36 -12.98
C ASP A 37 -11.89 -0.93 -12.94
N ARG A 38 -11.91 -0.30 -11.76
CA ARG A 38 -12.32 1.11 -11.62
C ARG A 38 -11.40 2.06 -12.39
N VAL A 39 -10.08 1.92 -12.24
CA VAL A 39 -9.12 2.77 -12.98
C VAL A 39 -9.27 2.57 -14.49
N ASN A 40 -9.41 1.33 -14.94
CA ASN A 40 -9.59 1.01 -16.35
C ASN A 40 -10.91 1.52 -16.91
N ALA A 41 -11.97 1.59 -16.11
CA ALA A 41 -13.26 2.16 -16.50
C ALA A 41 -13.20 3.69 -16.71
N ASP A 42 -12.29 4.38 -16.03
CA ASP A 42 -12.11 5.82 -16.11
C ASP A 42 -11.09 6.25 -17.18
N LEU A 43 -10.53 5.31 -17.95
CA LEU A 43 -9.53 5.60 -18.98
C LEU A 43 -10.11 6.38 -20.16
N ARG A 44 -9.33 7.35 -20.64
CA ARG A 44 -9.65 8.09 -21.86
C ARG A 44 -9.33 7.23 -23.10
N PRO A 45 -10.01 7.48 -24.23
CA PRO A 45 -9.67 6.83 -25.49
C PRO A 45 -8.18 7.01 -25.84
N GLY A 46 -7.46 5.89 -26.00
CA GLY A 46 -6.03 5.85 -26.32
C GLY A 46 -5.11 5.59 -25.12
N GLU A 47 -5.61 5.63 -23.88
CA GLU A 47 -4.83 5.22 -22.71
C GLU A 47 -4.74 3.69 -22.60
N ARG A 48 -3.61 3.20 -22.08
CA ARG A 48 -3.37 1.76 -21.92
C ARG A 48 -3.97 1.25 -20.60
N PRO A 49 -4.66 0.10 -20.61
CA PRO A 49 -5.16 -0.49 -19.38
C PRO A 49 -4.03 -0.84 -18.42
N VAL A 50 -4.29 -0.62 -17.14
CA VAL A 50 -3.38 -0.98 -16.06
C VAL A 50 -3.69 -2.39 -15.57
N GLY A 51 -2.65 -3.11 -15.11
CA GLY A 51 -2.79 -4.41 -14.47
C GLY A 51 -2.55 -4.34 -12.95
N LEU A 52 -2.66 -5.47 -12.26
CA LEU A 52 -2.46 -5.54 -10.79
C LEU A 52 -1.12 -4.94 -10.32
N SER A 53 -0.08 -5.01 -11.17
CA SER A 53 1.25 -4.45 -10.88
C SER A 53 1.27 -2.92 -10.77
N TYR A 54 0.26 -2.22 -11.29
CA TYR A 54 0.12 -0.77 -11.13
C TYR A 54 0.04 -0.38 -9.65
N PHE A 55 -0.55 -1.24 -8.83
CA PHE A 55 -0.65 -1.08 -7.37
C PHE A 55 0.50 -1.78 -6.63
N ARG A 56 1.63 -2.03 -7.30
CA ARG A 56 2.85 -2.57 -6.70
C ARG A 56 4.00 -1.61 -6.95
N CYS A 57 4.55 -1.02 -5.88
CA CYS A 57 5.74 -0.17 -5.99
C CYS A 57 7.05 -0.97 -6.11
N CYS A 58 7.03 -2.28 -5.84
CA CYS A 58 8.18 -3.17 -5.93
C CYS A 58 7.85 -4.41 -6.78
N PRO A 59 8.80 -4.94 -7.57
CA PRO A 59 8.58 -6.11 -8.42
C PRO A 59 8.43 -7.42 -7.62
N ALA A 60 9.08 -7.52 -6.47
CA ALA A 60 8.98 -8.64 -5.53
C ALA A 60 8.86 -8.11 -4.10
N PRO A 61 7.71 -7.55 -3.72
CA PRO A 61 7.54 -6.98 -2.40
C PRO A 61 7.54 -8.08 -1.34
N ARG A 62 8.12 -7.79 -0.18
CA ARG A 62 8.10 -8.68 0.99
C ARG A 62 7.29 -8.01 2.08
N PHE A 63 6.20 -8.64 2.48
CA PHE A 63 5.28 -8.05 3.45
C PHE A 63 5.36 -8.75 4.80
N ARG A 64 5.14 -7.95 5.83
CA ARG A 64 4.74 -8.45 7.15
C ARG A 64 3.57 -7.61 7.66
N PRO A 65 2.77 -8.11 8.60
CA PRO A 65 1.83 -7.28 9.35
C PRO A 65 2.55 -6.04 9.91
N ALA A 66 1.92 -4.87 9.76
CA ALA A 66 2.43 -3.64 10.34
C ALA A 66 2.30 -3.69 11.88
N VAL A 67 3.25 -3.09 12.58
CA VAL A 67 3.26 -3.00 14.05
C VAL A 67 3.45 -1.56 14.48
N ARG A 68 3.12 -1.26 15.75
CA ARG A 68 3.40 0.06 16.34
C ARG A 68 4.90 0.36 16.24
N GLY A 69 5.25 1.51 15.70
CA GLY A 69 6.63 1.86 15.33
C GLY A 69 6.85 1.98 13.82
N ASP A 70 5.97 1.40 13.00
CA ASP A 70 6.07 1.53 11.54
C ASP A 70 5.42 2.81 10.99
N ILE A 71 4.52 3.43 11.76
CA ILE A 71 3.74 4.62 11.36
C ILE A 71 4.06 5.78 12.32
N PRO A 72 4.92 6.74 11.92
CA PRO A 72 5.12 7.97 12.69
C PRO A 72 3.80 8.73 12.82
N ASP A 73 3.54 9.33 13.97
CA ASP A 73 2.34 10.15 14.15
C ASP A 73 2.28 11.29 13.13
N GLY A 74 1.12 11.44 12.50
CA GLY A 74 0.90 12.40 11.41
C GLY A 74 1.34 11.92 10.02
N ALA A 75 1.96 10.73 9.89
CA ALA A 75 2.22 10.13 8.59
C ALA A 75 0.92 9.58 7.97
N THR A 76 0.61 9.99 6.75
CA THR A 76 -0.49 9.41 5.97
C THR A 76 -0.07 8.04 5.45
N ILE A 77 -0.88 7.02 5.72
CA ILE A 77 -0.68 5.68 5.18
C ILE A 77 -0.82 5.75 3.65
N GLY A 78 0.19 5.25 2.93
CA GLY A 78 0.20 5.30 1.47
C GLY A 78 -0.80 4.33 0.85
N THR A 79 -1.38 4.73 -0.28
CA THR A 79 -2.36 3.92 -1.01
C THR A 79 -1.71 2.74 -1.73
N VAL A 80 -2.07 1.57 -1.23
CA VAL A 80 -2.15 0.24 -1.85
C VAL A 80 -0.84 -0.50 -2.19
N LEU A 81 -0.70 -1.66 -1.55
CA LEU A 81 0.11 -2.77 -2.02
C LEU A 81 -0.81 -3.98 -2.23
N ALA A 82 -0.90 -4.46 -3.47
CA ALA A 82 -1.64 -5.68 -3.79
C ALA A 82 -0.92 -6.89 -3.17
N GLU A 83 -1.61 -7.63 -2.29
CA GLU A 83 -1.16 -8.94 -1.84
C GLU A 83 -0.85 -9.81 -3.07
N GLY A 84 0.24 -10.57 -3.02
CA GLY A 84 0.71 -11.41 -4.11
C GLY A 84 0.75 -12.86 -3.71
#